data_AF-A0A7C6EG42-F1
#
_entry.id   AF-A0A7C6EG42-F1
#
_cell.length_a   1.000
_cell.length_b   1.000
_cell.length_c   1.000
_cell.angle_alpha   90.00
_cell.angle_beta   90.00
_cell.angle_gamma   90.00
#
_symmetry.space_group_name_H-M   'P 1'
#
loop_
_entity.id
_entity.type
_entity.pdbx_description
1 polymer ?
#
loop_
_entity_poly.entity_id
_entity_poly.type
_entity_poly.pdbx_seq_one_letter_code
_entity_poly.pdbx_strand_id
1 'polypeptide(L)'
;MNKTESFVKLGINLNEPVLLITAKEALENLSEAIEEYCPNLKIEKMTKEDLEILLNSYARSVINYHPENYHQERGALLKCFEMLKRYGLTDDNYNSIDFC
;
A
#
# COMPACT_ATOMS: atom_id res chain seq x y z
N MET A 1 -9.18 17.07 -1.41
CA MET A 1 -8.17 16.78 -2.44
C MET A 1 -8.22 15.30 -2.69
N ASN A 2 -8.46 14.85 -3.92
CA ASN A 2 -8.56 13.42 -4.19
C ASN A 2 -7.15 12.83 -4.02
N LYS A 3 -6.95 11.83 -3.14
CA LYS A 3 -5.61 11.26 -2.84
C LYS A 3 -4.90 10.85 -4.14
N THR A 4 -5.65 10.37 -5.12
CA THR A 4 -5.13 9.95 -6.44
C THR A 4 -4.51 11.09 -7.27
N GLU A 5 -4.97 12.33 -7.13
CA GLU A 5 -4.39 13.49 -7.83
C GLU A 5 -2.94 13.76 -7.40
N SER A 6 -2.60 13.44 -6.15
CA SER A 6 -1.23 13.60 -5.64
C SER A 6 -0.26 12.59 -6.27
N PHE A 7 -0.71 11.37 -6.52
CA PHE A 7 0.09 10.32 -7.15
C PHE A 7 0.34 10.59 -8.63
N VAL A 8 -0.64 11.16 -9.35
CA VAL A 8 -0.43 11.60 -10.75
C VAL A 8 0.66 12.67 -10.84
N LYS A 9 0.67 13.63 -9.90
CA LYS A 9 1.72 14.68 -9.85
C LYS A 9 3.11 14.10 -9.57
N LEU A 10 3.19 12.96 -8.88
CA LEU A 10 4.43 12.21 -8.67
C LEU A 10 4.84 11.38 -9.88
N GLY A 11 4.04 11.33 -10.95
CA GLY A 11 4.33 10.58 -12.17
C GLY A 11 4.00 9.09 -12.07
N ILE A 12 3.09 8.70 -11.18
CA ILE A 12 2.49 7.35 -11.15
C ILE A 12 1.43 7.27 -12.24
N ASN A 13 1.52 6.25 -13.10
CA ASN A 13 0.48 5.96 -14.08
C ASN A 13 -0.65 5.16 -13.41
N LEU A 14 -1.73 5.84 -13.05
CA LEU A 14 -2.87 5.22 -12.36
C LEU A 14 -3.59 4.12 -13.16
N ASN A 15 -3.40 4.06 -14.47
CA ASN A 15 -3.99 3.03 -15.33
C ASN A 15 -3.03 1.85 -15.57
N GLU A 16 -1.82 1.89 -15.02
CA GLU A 16 -0.87 0.79 -15.17
C GLU A 16 -1.39 -0.47 -14.46
N PRO A 17 -1.28 -1.65 -15.07
CA PRO A 17 -1.75 -2.88 -14.45
C PRO A 17 -0.87 -3.29 -13.27
N VAL A 18 -1.52 -3.55 -12.14
CA VAL A 18 -1.00 -4.22 -10.95
C VAL A 18 -1.65 -5.59 -10.89
N LEU A 19 -1.05 -6.52 -11.64
CA LEU A 19 -1.54 -7.89 -11.88
C LEU A 19 -2.90 -7.95 -12.60
N LEU A 20 -4.01 -7.90 -11.86
CA LEU A 20 -5.38 -8.01 -12.38
C LEU A 20 -6.17 -6.70 -12.30
N ILE A 21 -5.68 -5.74 -11.51
CA ILE A 21 -6.33 -4.44 -11.28
C ILE A 21 -5.40 -3.31 -11.72
N THR A 22 -5.90 -2.09 -11.70
CA THR A 22 -5.11 -0.88 -11.98
C THR A 22 -4.33 -0.42 -10.74
N ALA A 23 -3.27 0.36 -10.96
CA ALA A 23 -2.55 1.04 -9.89
C ALA A 23 -3.48 1.94 -9.06
N LYS A 24 -4.50 2.54 -9.68
CA LYS A 24 -5.53 3.30 -8.96
C LYS A 24 -6.27 2.43 -7.94
N GLU A 25 -6.84 1.31 -8.39
CA GLU A 25 -7.61 0.39 -7.53
C GLU A 25 -6.71 -0.18 -6.42
N ALA A 26 -5.47 -0.53 -6.73
CA ALA A 26 -4.51 -1.00 -5.73
C ALA A 26 -4.23 0.07 -4.65
N LEU A 27 -4.06 1.34 -5.05
CA LEU A 27 -3.84 2.45 -4.10
C LEU A 27 -5.10 2.77 -3.28
N GLU A 28 -6.29 2.60 -3.84
CA GLU A 28 -7.56 2.75 -3.12
C GLU A 28 -7.68 1.66 -2.04
N ASN A 29 -7.49 0.39 -2.40
CA ASN A 29 -7.51 -0.73 -1.45
C ASN A 29 -6.44 -0.58 -0.35
N LEU A 30 -5.21 -0.23 -0.72
CA LEU A 30 -4.14 0.05 0.24
C LEU A 30 -4.52 1.22 1.16
N SER A 31 -5.16 2.26 0.63
CA SER A 31 -5.59 3.40 1.45
C SER A 31 -6.63 3.00 2.50
N GLU A 32 -7.58 2.13 2.15
CA GLU A 32 -8.58 1.61 3.11
C GLU A 32 -7.91 0.80 4.22
N ALA A 33 -7.03 -0.14 3.86
CA ALA A 33 -6.28 -0.93 4.85
C ALA A 33 -5.38 -0.04 5.74
N ILE A 34 -4.77 0.99 5.17
CA ILE A 34 -3.94 1.94 5.93
C ILE A 34 -4.79 2.72 6.93
N GLU A 35 -5.99 3.17 6.54
CA GLU A 35 -6.89 3.88 7.45
C GLU A 35 -7.33 3.00 8.64
N GLU A 36 -7.51 1.69 8.42
CA GLU A 36 -7.90 0.74 9.46
C GLU A 36 -6.74 0.35 10.40
N TYR A 37 -5.59 -0.02 9.84
CA TYR A 37 -4.51 -0.65 10.62
C TYR A 37 -3.31 0.28 10.89
N CYS A 38 -3.12 1.30 10.06
CA CYS A 38 -1.91 2.12 10.03
C CYS A 38 -2.22 3.63 9.92
N PRO A 39 -3.07 4.22 10.77
CA PRO A 39 -3.61 5.58 10.55
C PRO A 39 -2.56 6.70 10.54
N ASN A 40 -1.36 6.43 11.03
CA ASN A 40 -0.24 7.38 11.03
C ASN A 40 0.64 7.31 9.77
N LEU A 41 0.45 6.30 8.91
CA LEU A 41 1.21 6.12 7.68
C LEU A 41 0.76 7.13 6.62
N LYS A 42 1.71 7.96 6.19
CA LYS A 42 1.48 9.04 5.21
C LYS A 42 1.85 8.60 3.80
N ILE A 43 1.01 7.75 3.20
CA ILE A 43 1.23 7.23 1.84
C ILE A 43 1.37 8.35 0.80
N GLU A 44 0.71 9.49 1.00
CA GLU A 44 0.78 10.66 0.12
C GLU A 44 2.14 11.40 0.18
N LYS A 45 3.00 11.06 1.14
CA LYS A 45 4.35 11.62 1.29
C LYS A 45 5.43 10.74 0.67
N MET A 46 5.06 9.58 0.14
CA MET A 46 6.01 8.66 -0.47
C MET A 46 6.63 9.23 -1.73
N THR A 47 7.88 8.83 -1.98
CA THR A 47 8.50 9.02 -3.29
C THR A 47 7.82 8.13 -4.33
N LYS A 48 7.99 8.49 -5.60
CA LYS A 48 7.54 7.65 -6.71
C LYS A 48 8.09 6.23 -6.61
N GLU A 49 9.39 6.09 -6.37
CA GLU A 49 10.08 4.80 -6.28
C GLU A 49 9.51 3.92 -5.15
N ASP A 50 9.26 4.50 -3.97
CA ASP A 50 8.69 3.74 -2.85
C ASP A 50 7.24 3.32 -3.11
N LEU A 51 6.46 4.15 -3.80
CA LEU A 51 5.11 3.77 -4.23
C LEU A 51 5.15 2.62 -5.24
N GLU A 52 6.08 2.64 -6.20
CA GLU A 52 6.26 1.56 -7.17
C GLU A 52 6.67 0.25 -6.48
N ILE A 53 7.55 0.32 -5.47
CA ILE A 53 7.92 -0.84 -4.63
C ILE A 53 6.68 -1.38 -3.90
N LEU A 54 5.88 -0.50 -3.28
CA LEU A 54 4.66 -0.91 -2.58
C LEU A 54 3.64 -1.57 -3.52
N LEU A 55 3.42 -1.00 -4.71
CA LEU A 55 2.52 -1.56 -5.72
C LEU A 55 3.01 -2.92 -6.25
N ASN A 56 4.32 -3.08 -6.43
CA ASN A 56 4.90 -4.37 -6.80
C ASN A 56 4.70 -5.41 -5.68
N SER A 57 4.87 -4.99 -4.42
CA SER A 57 4.62 -5.81 -3.25
C SER A 57 3.15 -6.23 -3.15
N TYR A 58 2.22 -5.32 -3.46
CA TYR A 58 0.79 -5.61 -3.55
C TYR A 58 0.50 -6.65 -4.62
N ALA A 59 0.99 -6.47 -5.86
CA ALA A 59 0.83 -7.44 -6.94
C ALA A 59 1.29 -8.85 -6.54
N ARG A 60 2.42 -8.95 -5.83
CA ARG A 60 2.91 -10.23 -5.30
C ARG A 60 2.02 -10.78 -4.19
N SER A 61 1.49 -9.92 -3.34
CA SER A 61 0.65 -10.32 -2.21
C SER A 61 -0.72 -10.82 -2.67
N VAL A 62 -1.27 -10.29 -3.78
CA VAL A 62 -2.47 -10.84 -4.44
C VAL A 62 -2.31 -12.31 -4.82
N ILE A 63 -1.10 -12.73 -5.23
CA ILE A 63 -0.81 -14.14 -5.60
C ILE A 63 -0.73 -15.04 -4.36
N ASN A 64 -0.27 -14.50 -3.23
CA ASN A 64 0.10 -15.31 -2.07
C ASN A 64 -0.96 -15.31 -0.95
N TYR A 65 -1.91 -14.35 -0.95
CA TYR A 65 -2.86 -14.17 0.12
C TYR A 65 -4.30 -14.05 -0.40
N HIS A 66 -5.24 -14.54 0.40
CA HIS A 66 -6.68 -14.43 0.16
C HIS A 66 -7.14 -12.96 0.32
N PRO A 67 -8.11 -12.45 -0.45
CA PRO A 67 -8.54 -11.05 -0.36
C PRO A 67 -9.36 -10.70 0.91
N GLU A 68 -9.67 -11.68 1.77
CA GLU A 68 -10.40 -11.43 3.02
C GLU A 68 -9.60 -10.59 4.01
N ASN A 69 -10.29 -9.74 4.77
CA ASN A 69 -9.73 -8.94 5.87
C ASN A 69 -8.43 -8.22 5.51
N TYR A 70 -8.37 -7.70 4.28
CA TYR A 70 -7.23 -6.97 3.74
C TYR A 70 -5.90 -7.75 3.76
N HIS A 71 -5.88 -9.09 3.72
CA HIS A 71 -4.60 -9.83 3.83
C HIS A 71 -3.63 -9.52 2.67
N GLN A 72 -4.13 -9.13 1.50
CA GLN A 72 -3.29 -8.77 0.36
C GLN A 72 -2.58 -7.43 0.59
N GLU A 73 -3.32 -6.43 1.08
CA GLU A 73 -2.85 -5.10 1.45
C GLU A 73 -1.90 -5.19 2.64
N ARG A 74 -2.33 -5.85 3.73
CA ARG A 74 -1.53 -6.07 4.93
C ARG A 74 -0.25 -6.83 4.62
N GLY A 75 -0.32 -7.84 3.75
CA GLY A 75 0.84 -8.58 3.26
C GLY A 75 1.82 -7.70 2.48
N ALA A 76 1.31 -6.75 1.70
CA ALA A 76 2.14 -5.77 0.99
C ALA A 76 2.83 -4.81 1.97
N LEU A 77 2.09 -4.30 2.97
CA LEU A 77 2.59 -3.42 4.01
C LEU A 77 3.67 -4.10 4.86
N LEU A 78 3.46 -5.36 5.26
CA LEU A 78 4.44 -6.16 6.00
C LEU A 78 5.76 -6.34 5.22
N LYS A 79 5.68 -6.72 3.93
CA LYS A 79 6.86 -6.88 3.07
C LYS A 79 7.63 -5.57 2.86
N CYS A 80 6.94 -4.44 2.97
CA CYS A 80 7.52 -3.11 2.84
C CYS A 80 7.81 -2.44 4.20
N PHE A 81 7.64 -3.13 5.33
CA PHE A 81 7.57 -2.53 6.65
C PHE A 81 8.72 -1.55 6.95
N GLU A 82 9.98 -1.98 6.76
CA GLU A 82 11.16 -1.16 7.01
C GLU A 82 11.20 0.13 6.16
N MET A 83 10.76 0.04 4.90
CA MET A 83 10.63 1.21 4.02
C MET A 83 9.54 2.16 4.52
N LEU A 84 8.42 1.62 4.99
CA LEU A 84 7.25 2.35 5.45
C LEU A 84 7.47 3.08 6.78
N LYS A 85 8.43 2.66 7.61
CA LYS A 85 8.81 3.38 8.84
C LYS A 85 9.22 4.84 8.55
N ARG A 86 9.81 5.11 7.39
CA ARG A 86 10.15 6.47 6.92
C ARG A 86 8.92 7.38 6.78
N TYR A 87 7.74 6.79 6.63
CA TYR A 87 6.47 7.47 6.37
C TYR A 87 5.48 7.40 7.53
N GLY A 88 5.94 6.96 8.71
CA GLY A 88 5.14 6.96 9.94
C GLY A 88 4.56 5.60 10.34
N LEU A 89 4.95 4.51 9.68
CA LEU A 89 4.64 3.18 10.18
C LEU A 89 5.45 2.88 11.43
N THR A 90 4.81 2.29 12.45
CA THR A 90 5.43 1.97 13.74
C THR A 90 5.40 0.48 14.02
N ASP A 91 6.19 0.03 14.99
CA ASP A 91 6.20 -1.37 15.42
C ASP A 91 4.85 -1.79 16.06
N ASP A 92 4.09 -0.85 16.62
CA ASP A 92 2.70 -1.10 17.05
C ASP A 92 1.78 -1.42 15.86
N ASN A 93 1.99 -0.73 14.72
CA ASN A 93 1.27 -1.04 13.50
C ASN A 93 1.65 -2.41 12.94
N TYR A 94 2.91 -2.85 13.12
CA TYR A 94 3.35 -4.18 12.68
C TYR A 94 2.41 -5.27 13.21
N ASN A 95 2.13 -5.24 14.52
CA ASN A 95 1.26 -6.23 15.16
C ASN A 95 -0.20 -6.15 14.67
N SER A 96 -0.62 -5.00 14.18
CA SER A 96 -1.98 -4.80 13.64
C SER A 96 -2.09 -5.33 12.21
N ILE A 97 -1.03 -5.21 11.41
CA ILE A 97 -1.00 -5.74 10.04
C ILE A 97 -0.53 -7.19 9.97
N ASP A 98 0.14 -7.72 10.98
CA ASP A 98 0.48 -9.14 11.08
C ASP A 98 -0.78 -9.99 11.28
N PHE A 99 -0.99 -10.97 10.41
CA PHE A 99 -2.19 -11.83 10.38
C PHE A 99 -1.86 -13.31 10.57
N CYS A 100 -0.70 -13.61 11.16
CA CYS A 100 -0.35 -14.94 11.63
C CYS A 100 -1.32 -15.49 12.69
#